data_AF-A0A9X1WKL2-F1
#
_entry.id   AF-A0A9X1WKL2-F1
#
_cell.length_a   1.000
_cell.length_b   1.000
_cell.length_c   1.000
_cell.angle_alpha   90.00
_cell.angle_beta   90.00
_cell.angle_gamma   90.00
#
_symmetry.space_group_name_H-M   'P 1'
#
loop_
_entity.id
_entity.type
_entity.pdbx_description
1 polymer ?
#
loop_
_entity_poly.entity_id
_entity_poly.type
_entity_poly.pdbx_seq_one_letter_code
_entity_poly.pdbx_strand_id
1 'polypeptide(L)'
;MVTVDDVEKRLPRDLDPAEKDRAGYLIEDAEARIAEEFGRVGMDLDRFLELPWFRATYERVVREMVAAPILVGINAGMRSASSSTMQESDSVTFADVESVSWGGVTLTDQQRADLGLPAGGLPRGWFPCPPRWPERRLR
;
A
#
# COMPACT_ATOMS: atom_id res chain seq x y z
N MET A 1 1.44 -1.75 16.75
CA MET A 1 1.84 -2.89 15.90
C MET A 1 0.59 -3.71 15.70
N VAL A 2 0.27 -4.02 14.45
CA VAL A 2 -1.02 -4.63 14.07
C VAL A 2 -0.92 -6.14 14.28
N THR A 3 -1.91 -6.75 14.94
CA THR A 3 -1.95 -8.20 15.13
C THR A 3 -2.90 -8.87 14.14
N VAL A 4 -2.76 -10.19 13.96
CA VAL A 4 -3.69 -10.98 13.12
C VAL A 4 -5.13 -10.84 13.62
N ASP A 5 -5.34 -10.82 14.93
CA ASP A 5 -6.67 -10.60 15.54
C ASP A 5 -7.27 -9.23 15.19
N ASP A 6 -6.45 -8.19 15.03
CA ASP A 6 -6.91 -6.86 14.65
C ASP A 6 -7.42 -6.81 13.20
N VAL A 7 -6.86 -7.68 12.35
CA VAL A 7 -7.27 -7.85 10.96
C VAL A 7 -8.52 -8.72 10.92
N GLU A 8 -8.55 -9.86 11.60
CA GLU A 8 -9.66 -10.81 11.62
C GLU A 8 -10.97 -10.14 12.08
N LYS A 9 -10.94 -9.32 13.14
CA LYS A 9 -12.11 -8.58 13.65
C LYS A 9 -12.79 -7.65 12.62
N ARG A 10 -12.09 -7.29 11.54
CA ARG A 10 -12.57 -6.36 10.51
C ARG A 10 -12.94 -7.06 9.21
N LEU A 11 -12.64 -8.35 9.09
CA LEU A 11 -13.02 -9.16 7.93
C LEU A 11 -14.48 -9.59 8.05
N PRO A 12 -15.18 -9.80 6.92
CA PRO A 12 -16.56 -10.27 6.92
C PRO A 12 -16.70 -11.76 7.30
N ARG A 13 -15.58 -12.48 7.43
CA ARG A 13 -15.52 -13.90 7.80
C ARG A 13 -14.30 -14.15 8.69
N ASP A 14 -14.40 -15.18 9.52
CA ASP A 14 -13.27 -15.69 10.30
C ASP A 14 -12.20 -16.29 9.37
N LEU A 15 -10.95 -16.26 9.83
CA LEU A 15 -9.82 -16.79 9.10
C LEU A 15 -9.58 -18.26 9.47
N ASP A 16 -9.39 -19.10 8.46
CA ASP A 16 -8.91 -20.47 8.66
C ASP A 16 -7.46 -20.45 9.21
N PRO A 17 -6.97 -21.45 9.98
CA PRO A 17 -5.63 -21.43 10.55
C PRO A 17 -4.52 -21.18 9.52
N ALA A 18 -4.63 -21.74 8.31
CA ALA A 18 -3.66 -21.48 7.23
C ALA A 18 -3.70 -20.02 6.74
N GLU A 19 -4.87 -19.38 6.77
CA GLU A 19 -5.03 -17.97 6.44
C GLU A 19 -4.50 -17.06 7.55
N LYS A 20 -4.57 -17.48 8.82
CA LYS A 20 -3.98 -16.75 9.95
C LYS A 20 -2.46 -16.73 9.87
N ASP A 21 -1.84 -17.86 9.57
CA ASP A 21 -0.38 -17.93 9.35
C ASP A 21 0.03 -17.02 8.20
N ARG A 22 -0.71 -17.09 7.09
CA ARG A 22 -0.49 -16.22 5.93
C ARG A 22 -0.68 -14.74 6.26
N ALA A 23 -1.69 -14.39 7.06
CA ALA A 23 -1.93 -13.02 7.49
C ALA A 23 -0.75 -12.48 8.32
N GLY A 24 -0.13 -13.31 9.15
CA GLY A 24 1.10 -12.97 9.87
C GLY A 24 2.22 -12.53 8.93
N TYR A 25 2.55 -13.36 7.93
CA TYR A 25 3.57 -13.01 6.94
C TYR A 25 3.22 -11.74 6.14
N LEU A 26 1.95 -11.57 5.77
CA LEU A 26 1.51 -10.36 5.05
C LEU A 26 1.62 -9.09 5.89
N ILE A 27 1.42 -9.18 7.22
CA ILE A 27 1.64 -8.06 8.13
C ILE A 27 3.12 -7.69 8.14
N GLU A 28 4.02 -8.67 8.31
CA GLU A 28 5.47 -8.44 8.30
C GLU A 28 5.93 -7.80 6.99
N ASP A 29 5.46 -8.32 5.85
CA ASP A 29 5.76 -7.77 4.53
C ASP A 29 5.24 -6.33 4.38
N ALA A 30 4.05 -6.03 4.91
CA ALA A 30 3.46 -4.69 4.82
C ALA A 30 4.25 -3.68 5.65
N GLU A 31 4.62 -4.05 6.88
CA GLU A 31 5.42 -3.20 7.76
C GLU A 31 6.81 -2.95 7.15
N ALA A 32 7.46 -3.99 6.64
CA ALA A 32 8.75 -3.89 5.96
C ALA A 32 8.66 -3.00 4.71
N ARG A 33 7.60 -3.15 3.92
CA ARG A 33 7.40 -2.35 2.70
C ARG A 33 7.20 -0.87 3.00
N ILE A 34 6.41 -0.53 4.02
CA ILE A 34 6.23 0.86 4.44
C ILE A 34 7.56 1.44 4.94
N ALA A 35 8.30 0.69 5.76
CA ALA A 35 9.61 1.12 6.26
C ALA A 35 10.60 1.40 5.11
N GLU A 36 10.62 0.54 4.08
CA GLU A 36 11.44 0.74 2.89
C GLU A 36 11.08 2.04 2.15
N GLU A 37 9.79 2.32 1.96
CA GLU A 37 9.33 3.53 1.28
C GLU A 37 9.66 4.81 2.06
N PHE A 38 9.57 4.78 3.39
CA PHE A 38 10.05 5.86 4.26
C PHE A 38 11.57 6.06 4.10
N GLY A 39 12.34 4.96 4.11
CA GLY A 39 13.78 4.97 3.90
C GLY A 39 14.20 5.56 2.54
N ARG A 40 13.46 5.25 1.47
CA ARG A 40 13.71 5.79 0.11
C ARG A 40 13.54 7.31 0.03
N VAL A 41 12.68 7.88 0.85
CA VAL A 41 12.43 9.34 0.92
C VAL A 41 13.32 10.02 1.97
N GLY A 42 14.09 9.23 2.75
CA GLY A 42 14.93 9.74 3.84
C GLY A 42 14.13 10.19 5.06
N MET A 43 12.94 9.64 5.26
CA MET A 43 12.09 9.90 6.42
C MET A 43 12.26 8.79 7.47
N ASP A 44 12.18 9.16 8.74
CA ASP A 44 12.31 8.25 9.89
C ASP A 44 10.92 7.80 10.37
N LEU A 45 10.54 6.56 10.02
CA LEU A 45 9.25 5.99 10.37
C LEU A 45 9.03 5.94 11.90
N ASP A 46 10.05 5.60 12.69
CA ASP A 46 9.92 5.44 14.14
C ASP A 46 9.52 6.75 14.80
N ARG A 47 10.12 7.85 14.34
CA ARG A 47 9.76 9.21 14.77
C ARG A 47 8.30 9.57 14.44
N PHE A 48 7.81 9.18 13.26
CA PHE A 48 6.41 9.42 12.91
C PHE A 48 5.45 8.57 13.74
N LEU A 49 5.82 7.34 14.10
CA LEU A 49 5.02 6.45 14.94
C LEU A 49 4.84 6.95 16.38
N GLU A 50 5.64 7.90 16.85
CA GLU A 50 5.42 8.60 18.13
C GLU A 50 4.16 9.48 18.11
N LEU A 51 3.74 9.94 16.92
CA LEU A 51 2.57 10.79 16.76
C LEU A 51 1.29 9.91 16.78
N PRO A 52 0.35 10.13 17.73
CA PRO A 52 -0.82 9.26 17.87
C PRO A 52 -1.71 9.17 16.64
N TRP A 53 -1.89 10.31 15.95
CA TRP A 53 -2.68 10.37 14.72
C TRP A 53 -2.02 9.59 13.57
N PHE A 54 -0.69 9.68 13.45
CA PHE A 54 0.05 9.00 12.41
C PHE A 54 0.06 7.50 12.66
N ARG A 55 0.27 7.08 13.91
CA ARG A 55 0.16 5.67 14.31
C ARG A 55 -1.19 5.07 13.93
N ALA A 56 -2.29 5.79 14.18
CA ALA A 56 -3.62 5.34 13.78
C ALA A 56 -3.76 5.19 12.26
N THR A 57 -3.22 6.13 11.48
CA THR A 57 -3.19 6.06 10.01
C THR A 57 -2.33 4.90 9.52
N TYR A 58 -1.13 4.73 10.07
CA TYR A 58 -0.22 3.62 9.77
C TYR A 58 -0.90 2.27 9.98
N GLU A 59 -1.51 2.06 11.15
CA GLU A 59 -2.20 0.81 11.43
C GLU A 59 -3.41 0.58 10.51
N ARG A 60 -4.12 1.64 10.09
CA ARG A 60 -5.18 1.53 9.10
C ARG A 60 -4.62 1.07 7.75
N VAL A 61 -3.54 1.68 7.28
CA VAL A 61 -2.90 1.33 6.00
C VAL A 61 -2.39 -0.11 6.01
N VAL A 62 -1.71 -0.55 7.08
CA VAL A 62 -1.25 -1.94 7.22
C VAL A 62 -2.43 -2.91 7.13
N ARG A 63 -3.54 -2.63 7.83
CA ARG A 63 -4.74 -3.48 7.77
C ARG A 63 -5.33 -3.53 6.36
N GLU A 64 -5.40 -2.41 5.65
CA GLU A 64 -5.90 -2.36 4.27
C GLU A 64 -5.01 -3.15 3.31
N MET A 65 -3.68 -3.00 3.44
CA MET A 65 -2.70 -3.74 2.64
C MET A 65 -2.80 -5.25 2.84
N VAL A 66 -3.12 -5.71 4.05
CA VAL A 66 -3.25 -7.13 4.39
C VAL A 66 -4.64 -7.67 4.03
N ALA A 67 -5.70 -6.89 4.23
CA ALA A 67 -7.07 -7.31 3.93
C ALA A 67 -7.28 -7.52 2.42
N ALA A 68 -6.67 -6.70 1.56
CA ALA A 68 -6.80 -6.82 0.11
C ALA A 68 -6.39 -8.22 -0.43
N PRO A 69 -5.16 -8.74 -0.19
CA PRO A 69 -4.75 -10.06 -0.66
C PRO A 69 -5.49 -11.21 0.02
N ILE A 70 -5.93 -11.05 1.28
CA ILE A 70 -6.74 -12.07 1.98
C ILE A 70 -8.14 -12.20 1.34
N LEU A 71 -8.79 -11.07 1.04
CA LEU A 71 -10.13 -11.07 0.45
C LEU A 71 -10.12 -11.46 -1.03
N VAL A 72 -9.09 -11.05 -1.77
CA VAL A 72 -8.98 -11.30 -3.21
C VAL A 72 -8.42 -12.71 -3.49
N GLY A 73 -7.55 -13.24 -2.64
CA GLY A 73 -7.02 -14.61 -2.77
C GLY A 73 -6.33 -14.87 -4.12
N ILE A 74 -6.50 -16.08 -4.67
CA ILE A 74 -5.97 -16.52 -6.00
C ILE A 74 -6.57 -15.69 -7.15
N ASN A 75 -7.65 -14.94 -6.90
CA ASN A 75 -8.34 -14.15 -7.92
C ASN A 75 -7.73 -12.74 -8.10
N ALA A 76 -6.46 -12.55 -7.71
CA ALA A 76 -5.73 -11.31 -7.96
C ALA A 76 -5.77 -10.98 -9.47
N GLY A 77 -6.59 -9.99 -9.83
CA GLY A 77 -6.83 -9.55 -11.21
C GLY A 77 -8.17 -9.96 -11.83
N MET A 78 -9.02 -10.76 -11.19
CA MET A 78 -10.27 -11.24 -11.80
C MET A 78 -11.42 -10.22 -11.63
N ARG A 79 -11.85 -9.55 -12.73
CA ARG A 79 -12.95 -8.57 -12.70
C ARG A 79 -14.33 -9.14 -13.04
N SER A 80 -14.40 -10.28 -13.72
CA SER A 80 -15.66 -10.93 -14.12
C SER A 80 -15.42 -12.42 -14.34
N ALA A 81 -16.27 -13.25 -13.73
CA ALA A 81 -16.39 -14.66 -14.04
C ALA A 81 -17.78 -14.88 -14.67
N SER A 82 -17.84 -14.94 -15.99
CA SER A 82 -19.06 -15.30 -16.71
C SER A 82 -18.98 -16.78 -17.06
N SER A 83 -19.86 -17.59 -16.46
CA SER A 83 -20.01 -19.01 -16.78
C SER A 83 -21.24 -19.20 -17.67
N SER A 84 -21.03 -19.37 -18.98
CA SER A 84 -22.11 -19.75 -19.91
C SER A 84 -21.91 -21.19 -20.37
N THR A 85 -22.84 -22.06 -20.00
CA THR A 85 -22.79 -23.49 -20.29
C THR A 85 -23.12 -23.77 -21.77
N MET A 86 -22.33 -24.70 -22.34
CA MET A 86 -22.44 -25.34 -23.66
C MET A 86 -21.92 -24.52 -24.87
N GLN A 87 -20.67 -24.83 -25.23
CA GLN A 87 -20.00 -24.59 -26.53
C GLN A 87 -19.17 -23.29 -26.75
N GLU A 88 -18.86 -22.50 -25.72
CA GLU A 88 -18.14 -21.21 -25.88
C GLU A 88 -16.86 -21.10 -25.04
N SER A 89 -15.99 -20.19 -25.50
CA SER A 89 -14.58 -20.05 -25.14
C SER A 89 -14.36 -19.36 -23.79
N ASP A 90 -13.57 -19.97 -22.90
CA ASP A 90 -13.18 -19.34 -21.64
C ASP A 90 -12.19 -18.19 -21.90
N SER A 91 -12.62 -16.95 -21.64
CA SER A 91 -11.73 -15.79 -21.61
C SER A 91 -11.76 -15.14 -20.23
N VAL A 92 -10.63 -15.19 -19.53
CA VAL A 92 -10.44 -14.52 -18.25
C VAL A 92 -9.82 -13.16 -18.53
N THR A 93 -10.59 -12.09 -18.33
CA THR A 93 -10.05 -10.73 -18.41
C THR A 93 -9.44 -10.36 -17.07
N PHE A 94 -8.11 -10.34 -17.03
CA PHE A 94 -7.36 -9.82 -15.90
C PHE A 94 -7.32 -8.29 -15.98
N ALA A 95 -7.87 -7.60 -14.98
CA ALA A 95 -7.65 -6.18 -14.79
C ALA A 95 -6.68 -6.02 -13.62
N ASP A 96 -5.57 -5.33 -13.85
CA ASP A 96 -4.59 -5.03 -12.82
C ASP A 96 -5.28 -4.21 -11.72
N VAL A 97 -5.59 -4.84 -10.59
CA VAL A 97 -6.10 -4.15 -9.43
C VAL A 97 -4.86 -3.71 -8.68
N GLU A 98 -4.53 -2.42 -8.78
CA GLU A 98 -3.34 -1.79 -8.18
C GLU A 98 -3.19 -2.08 -6.67
N SER A 99 -4.27 -2.54 -6.01
CA SER A 99 -4.29 -2.97 -4.62
C SER A 99 -3.74 -4.38 -4.34
N VAL A 100 -3.49 -5.23 -5.35
CA VAL A 100 -3.00 -6.60 -5.15
C VAL A 100 -1.95 -6.95 -6.21
N SER A 101 -0.72 -7.22 -5.78
CA SER A 101 0.30 -7.80 -6.66
C SER A 101 0.42 -9.30 -6.44
N TRP A 102 0.81 -10.04 -7.48
CA TRP A 102 1.17 -11.46 -7.37
C TRP A 102 2.29 -11.71 -6.33
N GLY A 103 3.07 -10.68 -6.01
CA GLY A 103 4.17 -10.72 -5.05
C GLY A 103 3.79 -10.42 -3.60
N GLY A 104 2.51 -10.20 -3.29
CA GLY A 104 2.05 -9.95 -1.92
C GLY A 104 1.38 -8.58 -1.74
N VAL A 105 1.77 -7.85 -0.69
CA VAL A 105 1.17 -6.57 -0.32
C VAL A 105 1.67 -5.43 -1.21
N THR A 106 0.76 -4.60 -1.69
CA THR A 106 1.08 -3.43 -2.52
C THR A 106 0.71 -2.16 -1.77
N LEU A 107 1.60 -1.16 -1.80
CA LEU A 107 1.33 0.18 -1.29
C LEU A 107 0.79 1.04 -2.44
N THR A 108 -0.49 1.37 -2.39
CA THR A 108 -1.16 2.22 -3.39
C THR A 108 -0.78 3.70 -3.24
N ASP A 109 -0.98 4.49 -4.29
CA ASP A 109 -0.69 5.93 -4.25
C ASP A 109 -1.57 6.69 -3.24
N GLN A 110 -2.81 6.24 -3.01
CA GLN A 110 -3.66 6.82 -1.96
C GLN A 110 -3.09 6.53 -0.56
N GLN A 111 -2.65 5.30 -0.31
CA GLN A 111 -2.02 4.94 0.96
C GLN A 111 -0.69 5.68 1.18
N ARG A 112 0.08 5.92 0.12
CA ARG A 112 1.25 6.81 0.18
C ARG A 112 0.86 8.22 0.59
N ALA A 113 -0.15 8.80 -0.04
CA ALA A 113 -0.64 10.13 0.30
C ALA A 113 -1.11 10.21 1.76
N ASP A 114 -1.83 9.20 2.24
CA ASP A 114 -2.28 9.10 3.63
C ASP A 114 -1.10 9.02 4.62
N LEU A 115 -0.01 8.36 4.24
CA LEU A 115 1.24 8.28 5.00
C LEU A 115 2.13 9.53 4.85
N GLY A 116 1.71 10.52 4.05
CA GLY A 116 2.51 11.71 3.76
C GLY A 116 3.74 11.44 2.88
N LEU A 117 3.78 10.28 2.22
CA LEU A 117 4.80 9.94 1.23
C LEU A 117 4.47 10.63 -0.11
N PRO A 118 5.48 11.15 -0.83
CA PRO A 118 5.25 11.73 -2.15
C PRO A 118 4.70 10.67 -3.12
N ALA A 119 3.57 10.97 -3.75
CA ALA A 119 3.07 10.18 -4.87
C ALA A 119 4.08 10.31 -6.02
N GLY A 120 4.68 9.19 -6.44
CA GLY A 120 5.57 9.04 -7.60
C GLY A 120 6.32 10.29 -8.09
N GLY A 121 7.58 10.44 -7.66
CA GLY A 121 8.51 11.43 -8.22
C GLY A 121 8.90 12.52 -7.21
N LEU A 122 10.17 12.52 -6.82
CA LEU A 122 10.75 13.68 -6.14
C LEU A 122 10.80 14.85 -7.13
N PRO A 123 10.52 16.09 -6.70
CA PRO A 123 10.74 17.25 -7.55
C PRO A 123 12.21 17.28 -7.97
N ARG A 124 12.49 16.97 -9.24
CA ARG A 124 13.84 17.07 -9.84
C ARG A 124 14.16 18.51 -10.29
N GLY A 125 13.45 19.50 -9.76
CA GLY A 125 13.61 20.90 -10.10
C GLY A 125 14.65 21.57 -9.21
N TRP A 126 15.66 22.19 -9.82
CA TRP A 126 16.50 23.16 -9.13
C TRP A 126 15.85 24.55 -9.25
N PHE A 127 15.28 25.05 -8.16
CA PHE A 127 14.86 26.45 -8.09
C PHE A 127 16.08 27.31 -7.74
N PRO A 128 16.49 28.26 -8.61
CA PRO A 128 17.58 29.16 -8.25
C PRO A 128 17.19 29.94 -6.99
N CYS A 129 18.16 30.11 -6.08
CA CYS A 129 17.93 30.96 -4.92
C CYS A 129 17.48 32.36 -5.38
N PRO A 130 16.49 32.98 -4.72
CA PRO A 130 16.07 34.32 -5.07
C PRO A 130 17.28 35.26 -5.03
N PRO A 131 17.40 36.21 -5.97
CA PRO A 131 18.51 37.14 -5.98
C PRO A 131 18.53 37.92 -4.65
N ARG A 132 19.70 37.98 -4.01
CA ARG A 132 19.87 38.76 -2.79
C ARG A 132 19.81 40.24 -3.16
N TRP A 133 19.09 41.02 -2.36
CA TRP A 133 19.06 42.48 -2.49
C TRP A 133 20.47 43.07 -2.31
N PRO A 134 20.85 44.14 -3.03
CA PRO A 134 20.17 44.75 -4.17
C PRO A 134 20.36 43.91 -5.43
N GLU A 135 19.29 43.72 -6.19
CA GLU A 135 19.23 42.85 -7.38
C GLU A 135 20.26 43.28 -8.45
N ARG A 136 21.47 42.72 -8.38
CA ARG A 136 22.40 42.76 -9.51
C ARG A 136 21.88 41.76 -10.53
N ARG A 137 21.33 42.28 -11.63
CA ARG A 137 21.00 41.52 -12.83
C ARG A 137 22.19 40.61 -13.16
N LEU A 138 21.99 39.30 -13.05
CA LEU A 138 22.94 38.31 -13.56
C LEU A 138 23.10 38.59 -15.07
N ARG A 139 24.33 38.91 -15.47
CA ARG A 139 24.72 39.02 -16.89
C ARG A 139 24.90 37.64 -17.48
#